data_AF-A0A977L4J5-F1
#
_entry.id   AF-A0A977L4J5-F1
#
_cell.length_a   1.000
_cell.length_b   1.000
_cell.length_c   1.000
_cell.angle_alpha   90.00
_cell.angle_beta   90.00
_cell.angle_gamma   90.00
#
_symmetry.space_group_name_H-M   'P 1'
#
loop_
_entity.id
_entity.type
_entity.pdbx_description
1 polymer ?
#
loop_
_entity_poly.entity_id
_entity_poly.type
_entity_poly.pdbx_seq_one_letter_code
_entity_poly.pdbx_strand_id
1 'polypeptide(L)' 'MAQINLSELPENLQSFLNQAQTTGEILTITQNGIPYATISPIKKSKRATFGAMKNTGKIVGDIVEPTANLITWDALE' A
#
# COMPACT_ATOMS: atom_id res chain seq x y z
N MET A 1 4.98 2.52 17.05
CA MET A 1 6.13 1.72 16.58
C MET A 1 6.61 0.89 17.76
N ALA A 2 6.47 -0.43 17.69
CA ALA A 2 6.92 -1.31 18.77
C ALA A 2 8.42 -1.61 18.59
N GLN A 3 9.18 -1.47 19.68
CA GLN A 3 10.62 -1.74 19.75
C GLN A 3 10.86 -3.03 20.50
N ILE A 4 11.80 -3.84 20.00
CA ILE A 4 12.16 -5.13 20.57
C ILE A 4 13.68 -5.16 20.74
N ASN A 5 14.18 -5.73 21.84
CA ASN A 5 15.61 -5.97 22.01
C ASN A 5 16.06 -7.22 21.25
N LEU A 6 17.27 -7.18 20.69
CA LEU A 6 17.89 -8.32 19.98
C LEU A 6 18.02 -9.57 20.86
N SER A 7 18.14 -9.40 22.18
CA SER A 7 18.23 -10.50 23.14
C SER A 7 16.94 -11.33 23.25
N GLU A 8 15.77 -10.75 22.93
CA GLU A 8 14.47 -11.42 23.03
C GLU A 8 14.08 -12.13 21.72
N LEU A 9 14.83 -11.89 20.64
CA LEU A 9 14.55 -12.44 19.33
C LEU A 9 14.63 -13.96 19.23
N PRO A 10 15.67 -14.65 19.75
CA PRO A 10 15.85 -16.08 19.52
C PRO A 10 14.69 -16.92 20.08
N GLU A 11 14.15 -16.54 21.24
CA GLU A 11 13.06 -17.27 21.88
C GLU A 11 11.68 -16.87 21.33
N ASN A 12 11.50 -15.60 20.95
CA ASN A 12 10.18 -15.06 20.60
C ASN A 12 10.00 -14.71 19.11
N LEU A 13 10.95 -15.09 18.24
CA LEU A 13 10.92 -14.74 16.81
C LEU A 13 9.58 -15.09 16.15
N GLN A 14 9.06 -16.31 16.36
CA GLN A 14 7.78 -16.73 15.77
C GLN A 14 6.60 -15.88 16.26
N SER A 15 6.59 -15.53 17.56
CA SER A 15 5.54 -14.67 18.13
C SER A 15 5.56 -13.28 17.49
N PHE A 16 6.75 -12.69 17.34
CA PHE A 16 6.90 -11.38 16.71
C PHE A 16 6.52 -11.39 15.22
N LEU A 17 6.84 -12.46 14.49
CA LEU A 17 6.41 -12.61 13.10
C LEU A 17 4.89 -12.73 12.99
N ASN A 18 4.26 -13.52 13.85
CA ASN A 18 2.80 -13.64 13.91
C ASN A 18 2.16 -12.30 14.30
N GLN A 19 2.71 -11.59 15.28
CA GLN A 19 2.24 -10.28 15.69
C GLN A 19 2.34 -9.27 14.55
N ALA A 20 3.48 -9.19 13.84
CA ALA A 20 3.63 -8.33 12.68
C ALA A 20 2.63 -8.69 11.57
N GLN A 21 2.37 -9.98 11.35
CA GLN A 21 1.40 -10.45 10.36
C GLN A 21 -0.04 -10.09 10.73
N THR A 22 -0.44 -10.29 12.00
CA THR A 22 -1.80 -10.04 12.48
C THR A 22 -2.09 -8.54 12.61
N THR A 23 -1.17 -7.78 13.18
CA THR A 23 -1.37 -6.33 13.43
C THR A 23 -1.13 -5.48 12.18
N GLY A 24 -0.29 -5.95 11.25
CA GLY A 24 0.13 -5.14 10.11
C GLY A 24 1.14 -4.03 10.48
N GLU A 25 1.62 -3.99 11.72
CA GLU A 25 2.55 -2.98 12.22
C GLU A 25 4.02 -3.37 12.00
N ILE A 26 4.88 -2.34 11.91
CA ILE A 26 6.33 -2.51 11.76
C ILE A 26 6.95 -2.59 13.14
N LEU A 27 7.71 -3.67 13.37
CA LEU A 27 8.49 -3.89 14.59
C LEU A 27 9.95 -3.51 14.34
N THR A 28 10.54 -2.72 15.24
CA THR A 28 11.96 -2.33 15.16
C THR A 28 12.77 -3.12 16.16
N ILE A 29 13.75 -3.87 15.68
CA ILE A 29 14.73 -4.59 16.48
C ILE A 29 15.85 -3.63 16.82
N THR A 30 16.17 -3.53 18.08
CA THR A 30 17.23 -2.68 18.64
C THR A 30 18.25 -3.53 19.38
N GLN A 31 19.52 -3.13 19.34
CA GLN A 31 20.60 -3.72 20.11
C GLN A 31 21.29 -2.59 20.87
N ASN A 32 21.29 -2.65 22.21
CA ASN A 32 21.87 -1.61 23.07
C ASN A 32 21.34 -0.20 22.76
N GLY A 33 20.03 -0.08 22.46
CA GLY A 33 19.40 1.19 22.09
C GLY A 33 19.65 1.66 20.66
N ILE A 34 20.46 0.92 19.87
CA ILE A 34 20.74 1.22 18.46
C ILE A 34 19.79 0.40 17.58
N PRO A 35 19.06 1.02 16.63
CA PRO A 35 18.23 0.28 15.68
C PRO A 35 19.10 -0.61 14.79
N TYR A 36 18.76 -1.90 14.74
CA TYR A 36 19.52 -2.93 14.02
C TYR A 36 18.77 -3.44 12.78
N ALA A 37 17.48 -3.75 12.93
CA ALA A 37 16.66 -4.31 11.85
C ALA A 37 15.18 -3.98 12.05
N THR A 38 14.37 -4.15 11.00
CA THR A 38 12.91 -4.00 11.09
C THR A 38 12.21 -5.21 10.53
N ILE A 39 11.18 -5.70 11.23
CA ILE A 39 10.25 -6.70 10.73
C ILE A 39 9.03 -5.95 10.23
N SER A 40 8.82 -5.98 8.92
CA SER A 40 7.64 -5.40 8.28
C SER A 40 6.80 -6.52 7.66
N PRO A 41 5.47 -6.53 7.89
CA PRO A 41 4.59 -7.45 7.20
C PRO A 41 4.57 -7.13 5.70
N ILE A 42 4.67 -8.18 4.88
CA ILE A 42 4.59 -8.03 3.42
C ILE A 42 3.12 -7.85 3.04
N LYS A 43 2.74 -6.63 2.70
CA LYS A 43 1.44 -6.37 2.06
C LYS A 43 1.55 -6.81 0.60
N LYS A 44 0.95 -7.95 0.25
CA LYS A 44 0.76 -8.31 -1.16
C LYS A 44 -0.12 -7.24 -1.80
N SER A 45 0.47 -6.34 -2.59
CA SER A 45 -0.32 -5.49 -3.47
C SER A 45 -1.05 -6.43 -4.42
N LYS A 46 -2.37 -6.59 -4.26
CA LYS A 46 -3.17 -7.24 -5.29
C LYS A 46 -3.05 -6.35 -6.52
N ARG A 47 -2.31 -6.81 -7.54
CA ARG A 47 -2.39 -6.22 -8.87
C ARG A 47 -3.88 -6.23 -9.22
N ALA A 48 -4.40 -5.06 -9.55
CA ALA A 48 -5.78 -4.93 -9.97
C ALA A 48 -6.06 -5.93 -11.10
N THR A 49 -7.16 -6.68 -11.01
CA THR A 49 -7.58 -7.62 -12.06
C THR A 49 -7.75 -6.91 -13.40
N PHE A 50 -8.11 -5.62 -13.37
CA PHE A 50 -8.28 -4.76 -14.53
C PHE A 50 -7.89 -3.31 -14.20
N GLY A 51 -7.50 -2.56 -15.25
CA GLY A 51 -7.18 -1.13 -15.18
C GLY A 51 -5.71 -0.87 -14.85
N ALA A 52 -4.93 -0.54 -15.88
CA ALA A 52 -3.51 -0.14 -15.73
C ALA A 52 -3.32 1.09 -14.84
N MET A 53 -4.39 1.87 -14.62
CA MET A 53 -4.44 3.10 -13.84
C MET A 53 -5.45 3.01 -12.67
N LYS A 54 -5.74 1.80 -12.17
CA LYS A 54 -6.68 1.64 -11.06
C LYS A 54 -6.21 2.45 -9.84
N ASN A 55 -7.11 3.23 -9.27
CA ASN A 55 -6.89 4.14 -8.13
C ASN A 55 -6.04 5.39 -8.42
N THR A 56 -5.71 5.71 -9.68
CA THR A 56 -5.04 6.98 -10.01
C THR A 56 -5.99 8.06 -10.50
N GLY A 57 -7.28 7.75 -10.68
CA GLY A 57 -8.29 8.71 -11.10
C GLY A 57 -8.70 9.65 -9.96
N LYS A 58 -8.98 10.91 -10.31
CA LYS A 58 -9.52 11.94 -9.40
C LYS A 58 -10.83 12.46 -9.99
N ILE A 59 -11.87 12.58 -9.17
CA ILE A 59 -13.12 13.25 -9.58
C ILE A 59 -12.82 14.74 -9.69
N VAL A 60 -13.00 15.30 -10.89
CA VAL A 60 -12.75 16.73 -11.19
C VAL A 60 -14.03 17.56 -11.23
N GLY A 61 -15.20 16.93 -11.32
CA GLY A 61 -16.51 17.57 -11.38
C GLY A 61 -17.51 16.73 -12.16
N ASP A 62 -18.73 17.26 -12.28
CA ASP A 62 -19.82 16.63 -13.04
C ASP A 62 -19.74 17.02 -14.52
N ILE A 63 -20.18 16.11 -15.40
CA ILE A 63 -20.34 16.39 -16.82
C ILE A 63 -21.69 17.10 -16.99
N VAL A 64 -21.65 18.42 -17.10
CA VAL A 64 -22.85 19.26 -17.23
C VAL A 64 -23.31 19.45 -18.68
N GLU A 65 -22.40 19.32 -19.64
CA GLU A 65 -22.67 19.51 -21.06
C GLU A 65 -21.57 18.85 -21.93
N PRO A 66 -21.87 18.46 -23.17
CA PRO A 66 -20.86 17.94 -24.11
C PRO A 66 -19.74 18.95 -24.36
N THR A 67 -18.48 18.51 -24.30
CA THR A 67 -17.29 19.39 -24.36
C THR A 67 -16.89 19.88 -25.75
N ALA A 68 -17.78 19.91 -26.74
CA ALA A 68 -17.42 20.46 -28.06
C ALA A 68 -18.61 21.10 -28.76
N ASN A 69 -18.34 22.25 -29.39
CA ASN A 69 -19.11 22.69 -30.55
C ASN A 69 -19.30 21.49 -31.47
N LEU A 70 -20.53 21.21 -31.87
CA LEU A 70 -20.91 20.07 -32.72
C LEU A 70 -19.99 20.02 -33.95
N ILE A 71 -19.00 19.12 -33.93
CA ILE A 71 -18.21 18.83 -35.11
C ILE A 71 -19.01 17.79 -35.88
N THR A 72 -19.37 18.10 -37.12
CA THR A 72 -19.98 17.14 -38.03
C THR A 72 -18.97 16.04 -38.29
N TRP A 73 -19.34 14.80 -38.00
CA TRP A 73 -18.49 13.65 -38.28
C TRP A 73 -18.68 13.26 -39.75
N ASP A 74 -17.60 13.20 -40.53
CA ASP A 74 -17.61 12.79 -41.94
C ASP A 74 -18.23 11.40 -42.19
N ALA A 75 -18.34 10.57 -41.14
CA ALA A 75 -18.99 9.26 -41.21
C ALA A 75 -20.53 9.31 -41.33
N LEU A 76 -21.13 10.52 -41.34
CA LEU A 76 -22.56 10.75 -41.51
C LEU A 76 -22.92 11.30 -42.92
N GLU A 77 -21.95 11.41 -43.84
CA GLU A 77 -22.20 11.66 -45.28
C GLU A 77 -22.47 10.37 -46.07
#